data_AF-D0VFF0-F1
#
_entry.id   AF-D0VFF0-F1
#
_cell.length_a   1.000
_cell.length_b   1.000
_cell.length_c   1.000
_cell.angle_alpha   90.00
_cell.angle_beta   90.00
_cell.angle_gamma   90.00
#
_symmetry.space_group_name_H-M   'P 1'
#
loop_
_entity.id
_entity.type
_entity.pdbx_description
1 polymer ?
#
loop_
_entity_poly.entity_id
_entity_poly.type
_entity_poly.pdbx_seq_one_letter_code
_entity_poly.pdbx_strand_id
1 'polypeptide(L)'
;TSNFMLTKMVDEGWTYEKALQTAQELGYAESDPTNDVEGIDAAYKAVILSQFAFGMTVDFEHVAHKGISNITPEDVAMAQELGYVIKLVGDIQETTSGIAAEVSPTFLPKNHPLASVNGVMNAVFVESIGIGQSM
;
A
#
# COMPACT_ATOMS: atom_id res chain seq x y z
N THR A 1 -8.97 -1.65 3.29
CA THR A 1 -9.79 -0.58 2.68
C THR A 1 -9.08 0.20 1.58
N SER A 2 -7.87 0.72 1.83
CA SER A 2 -7.11 1.57 0.90
C SER A 2 -6.89 0.98 -0.51
N ASN A 3 -6.62 -0.34 -0.63
CA ASN A 3 -6.44 -0.98 -1.94
C ASN A 3 -7.73 -0.94 -2.80
N PHE A 4 -8.90 -1.08 -2.19
CA PHE A 4 -10.17 -0.98 -2.91
C PHE A 4 -10.35 0.43 -3.46
N MET A 5 -10.09 1.44 -2.64
CA MET A 5 -10.20 2.84 -3.04
C MET A 5 -9.26 3.16 -4.20
N LEU A 6 -7.96 2.80 -4.09
CA LEU A 6 -6.99 3.00 -5.16
C LEU A 6 -7.36 2.22 -6.44
N THR A 7 -7.92 1.02 -6.31
CA THR A 7 -8.43 0.27 -7.48
C THR A 7 -9.51 1.05 -8.20
N LYS A 8 -10.47 1.65 -7.49
CA LYS A 8 -11.53 2.47 -8.10
C LYS A 8 -11.02 3.77 -8.70
N MET A 9 -10.04 4.40 -8.05
CA MET A 9 -9.39 5.59 -8.58
C MET A 9 -8.63 5.28 -9.88
N VAL A 10 -7.94 4.13 -9.94
CA VAL A 10 -7.19 3.65 -11.12
C VAL A 10 -8.13 3.22 -12.25
N ASP A 11 -9.04 2.29 -12.00
CA ASP A 11 -9.82 1.66 -13.07
C ASP A 11 -10.96 2.55 -13.58
N GLU A 12 -11.52 3.39 -12.72
CA GLU A 12 -12.74 4.16 -13.01
C GLU A 12 -12.53 5.68 -12.92
N GLY A 13 -11.31 6.15 -12.63
CA GLY A 13 -10.99 7.58 -12.55
C GLY A 13 -11.72 8.33 -11.43
N TRP A 14 -12.09 7.63 -10.35
CA TRP A 14 -12.80 8.25 -9.23
C TRP A 14 -11.90 9.21 -8.44
N THR A 15 -12.51 10.23 -7.82
CA THR A 15 -11.84 11.03 -6.79
C THR A 15 -11.71 10.22 -5.50
N TYR A 16 -10.79 10.65 -4.62
CA TYR A 16 -10.61 10.06 -3.30
C TYR A 16 -11.93 10.04 -2.50
N GLU A 17 -12.68 11.14 -2.51
CA GLU A 17 -13.93 11.29 -1.74
C GLU A 17 -14.99 10.31 -2.23
N LYS A 18 -15.14 10.17 -3.56
CA LYS A 18 -16.09 9.21 -4.14
C LYS A 18 -15.69 7.77 -3.77
N ALA A 19 -14.41 7.44 -3.89
CA ALA A 19 -13.89 6.12 -3.53
C ALA A 19 -14.11 5.82 -2.04
N LEU A 20 -13.88 6.79 -1.16
CA LEU A 20 -14.11 6.65 0.27
C LEU A 20 -15.59 6.45 0.59
N GLN A 21 -16.46 7.32 0.04
CA GLN A 21 -17.90 7.25 0.26
C GLN A 21 -18.44 5.88 -0.16
N THR A 22 -18.09 5.41 -1.35
CA THR A 22 -18.53 4.08 -1.81
C THR A 22 -17.92 2.95 -0.98
N ALA A 23 -16.67 3.07 -0.52
CA ALA A 23 -16.10 2.08 0.39
C ALA A 23 -16.88 2.00 1.71
N GLN A 24 -17.37 3.13 2.24
CA GLN A 24 -18.22 3.17 3.43
C GLN A 24 -19.61 2.58 3.17
N GLU A 25 -20.26 2.93 2.05
CA GLU A 25 -21.57 2.39 1.66
C GLU A 25 -21.55 0.87 1.48
N LEU A 26 -20.44 0.32 0.97
CA LEU A 26 -20.24 -1.11 0.79
C LEU A 26 -19.75 -1.82 2.06
N GLY A 27 -19.50 -1.08 3.15
CA GLY A 27 -19.00 -1.63 4.41
C GLY A 27 -17.54 -2.08 4.37
N TYR A 28 -16.76 -1.62 3.40
CA TYR A 28 -15.31 -1.84 3.35
C TYR A 28 -14.53 -0.85 4.21
N ALA A 29 -15.03 0.38 4.36
CA ALA A 29 -14.46 1.41 5.23
C ALA A 29 -15.38 1.69 6.41
N GLU A 30 -14.82 1.93 7.58
CA GLU A 30 -15.56 2.38 8.75
C GLU A 30 -15.91 3.88 8.67
N SER A 31 -16.79 4.35 9.56
CA SER A 31 -17.15 5.77 9.66
C SER A 31 -15.95 6.67 9.92
N ASP A 32 -15.00 6.18 10.73
CA ASP A 32 -13.67 6.77 10.89
C ASP A 32 -12.64 5.88 10.16
N PRO A 33 -12.25 6.24 8.93
CA PRO A 33 -11.35 5.42 8.11
C PRO A 33 -9.87 5.73 8.37
N THR A 34 -9.53 6.54 9.37
CA THR A 34 -8.18 7.11 9.57
C THR A 34 -7.08 6.05 9.52
N ASN A 35 -7.27 4.92 10.21
CA ASN A 35 -6.28 3.86 10.27
C ASN A 35 -5.95 3.25 8.90
N ASP A 36 -6.95 3.15 8.02
CA ASP A 36 -6.81 2.60 6.67
C ASP A 36 -6.20 3.62 5.70
N VAL A 37 -6.74 4.84 5.69
CA VAL A 37 -6.42 5.84 4.65
C VAL A 37 -5.12 6.57 4.93
N GLU A 38 -4.68 6.64 6.18
CA GLU A 38 -3.38 7.21 6.59
C GLU A 38 -2.25 6.17 6.68
N GLY A 39 -2.55 4.89 6.40
CA GLY A 39 -1.55 3.82 6.33
C GLY A 39 -1.10 3.27 7.68
N ILE A 40 -1.79 3.61 8.77
CA ILE A 40 -1.48 3.15 10.13
C ILE A 40 -1.64 1.63 10.27
N ASP A 41 -2.73 1.06 9.74
CA ASP A 41 -2.95 -0.40 9.73
C ASP A 41 -1.84 -1.14 8.98
N ALA A 42 -1.43 -0.61 7.83
CA ALA A 42 -0.32 -1.16 7.06
C ALA A 42 1.02 -1.03 7.82
N ALA A 43 1.23 0.04 8.59
CA ALA A 43 2.44 0.23 9.38
C ALA A 43 2.51 -0.75 10.56
N TYR A 44 1.38 -1.03 11.24
CA TYR A 44 1.33 -2.10 12.23
C TYR A 44 1.66 -3.47 11.63
N LYS A 45 1.14 -3.76 10.43
CA LYS A 45 1.48 -4.98 9.70
C LYS A 45 2.96 -5.03 9.33
N ALA A 46 3.56 -3.91 8.94
CA ALA A 46 4.99 -3.84 8.64
C ALA A 46 5.86 -4.15 9.86
N VAL A 47 5.53 -3.62 11.04
CA VAL A 47 6.22 -3.95 12.31
C VAL A 47 6.19 -5.45 12.60
N ILE A 48 5.04 -6.10 12.40
CA ILE A 48 4.90 -7.54 12.64
C ILE A 48 5.71 -8.33 11.60
N LEU A 49 5.59 -7.97 10.32
CA LEU A 49 6.28 -8.64 9.22
C LEU A 49 7.81 -8.50 9.32
N SER A 50 8.33 -7.40 9.87
CA SER A 50 9.77 -7.21 10.05
C SER A 50 10.37 -8.29 10.95
N GLN A 51 9.64 -8.67 12.00
CA GLN A 51 10.07 -9.71 12.92
C GLN A 51 10.11 -11.09 12.24
N PHE A 52 9.12 -11.40 11.42
CA PHE A 52 9.06 -12.69 10.71
C PHE A 52 10.06 -12.79 9.56
N ALA A 53 10.26 -11.71 8.81
CA ALA A 53 11.12 -11.71 7.63
C ALA A 53 12.61 -11.55 7.97
N PHE A 54 12.94 -10.70 8.95
CA PHE A 54 14.32 -10.30 9.24
C PHE A 54 14.79 -10.67 10.65
N GLY A 55 13.91 -11.19 11.52
CA GLY A 55 14.25 -11.45 12.92
C GLY A 55 14.49 -10.18 13.74
N MET A 56 14.09 -9.01 13.23
CA MET A 56 14.29 -7.70 13.83
C MET A 56 12.94 -7.02 14.07
N THR A 57 12.76 -6.41 15.24
CA THR A 57 11.58 -5.60 15.54
C THR A 57 11.90 -4.13 15.29
N VAL A 58 11.04 -3.46 14.53
CA VAL A 58 11.04 -1.99 14.38
C VAL A 58 9.96 -1.43 15.28
N ASP A 59 10.27 -0.36 16.03
CA ASP A 59 9.24 0.36 16.77
C ASP A 59 8.30 1.09 15.80
N PHE A 60 7.01 1.12 16.11
CA PHE A 60 6.00 1.74 15.22
C PHE A 60 6.34 3.19 14.89
N GLU A 61 6.88 3.93 15.86
CA GLU A 61 7.32 5.33 15.74
C GLU A 61 8.45 5.52 14.71
N HIS A 62 9.16 4.45 14.37
CA HIS A 62 10.22 4.43 13.35
C HIS A 62 9.72 3.97 11.98
N VAL A 63 8.45 3.56 11.83
CA VAL A 63 7.84 3.24 10.54
C VAL A 63 7.21 4.49 9.95
N ALA A 64 7.90 5.11 8.99
CA ALA A 64 7.36 6.25 8.26
C ALA A 64 6.10 5.80 7.51
N HIS A 65 4.98 6.51 7.68
CA HIS A 65 3.74 6.19 6.97
C HIS A 65 3.07 7.43 6.42
N LYS A 66 2.60 7.32 5.17
CA LYS A 66 1.82 8.34 4.48
C LYS A 66 0.61 7.69 3.84
N GLY A 67 -0.54 8.34 4.02
CA GLY A 67 -1.81 7.90 3.48
C GLY A 67 -2.04 8.14 1.98
N ILE A 68 -3.23 7.75 1.56
CA ILE A 68 -3.75 7.93 0.19
C ILE A 68 -4.67 9.16 0.07
N SER A 69 -4.91 9.89 1.16
CA SER A 69 -5.88 11.00 1.25
C SER A 69 -5.58 12.18 0.32
N ASN A 70 -4.32 12.34 -0.09
CA ASN A 70 -3.90 13.42 -0.99
C ASN A 70 -3.68 12.95 -2.45
N ILE A 71 -4.04 11.71 -2.79
CA ILE A 71 -3.90 11.20 -4.16
C ILE A 71 -5.05 11.75 -5.01
N THR A 72 -4.70 12.35 -6.15
CA THR A 72 -5.66 12.95 -7.08
C THR A 72 -5.90 12.05 -8.31
N PRO A 73 -7.03 12.22 -9.01
CA PRO A 73 -7.24 11.58 -10.31
C PRO A 73 -6.14 11.93 -11.33
N GLU A 74 -5.58 13.14 -11.26
CA GLU A 74 -4.49 13.59 -12.12
C GLU A 74 -3.20 12.80 -11.85
N ASP A 75 -2.85 12.56 -10.58
CA ASP A 75 -1.70 11.72 -10.21
C ASP A 75 -1.86 10.30 -10.77
N VAL A 76 -3.08 9.75 -10.66
CA VAL A 76 -3.42 8.42 -11.15
C VAL A 76 -3.34 8.35 -12.68
N ALA A 77 -3.90 9.34 -13.38
CA ALA A 77 -3.85 9.40 -14.84
C ALA A 77 -2.40 9.49 -15.34
N MET A 78 -1.58 10.35 -14.73
CA MET A 78 -0.17 10.48 -15.07
C MET A 78 0.60 9.18 -14.81
N ALA A 79 0.38 8.53 -13.67
CA ALA A 79 1.00 7.23 -13.38
C ALA A 79 0.65 6.19 -14.44
N GLN A 80 -0.61 6.15 -14.88
CA GLN A 80 -1.06 5.21 -15.91
C GLN A 80 -0.42 5.46 -17.28
N GLU A 81 -0.29 6.73 -17.68
CA GLU A 81 0.39 7.13 -18.92
C GLU A 81 1.87 6.73 -18.91
N LEU A 82 2.52 6.81 -17.75
CA LEU A 82 3.91 6.41 -17.55
C LEU A 82 4.11 4.90 -17.40
N GLY A 83 3.03 4.10 -17.41
CA GLY A 83 3.11 2.63 -17.30
C GLY A 83 3.09 2.08 -15.87
N TYR A 84 2.62 2.86 -14.91
CA TYR A 84 2.53 2.51 -13.49
C TYR A 84 1.07 2.47 -12.99
N VAL A 85 0.89 1.91 -11.80
CA VAL A 85 -0.32 2.05 -10.96
C VAL A 85 0.09 2.53 -9.58
N ILE A 86 -0.80 3.23 -8.90
CA ILE A 86 -0.58 3.66 -7.51
C ILE A 86 -1.13 2.59 -6.56
N LYS A 87 -0.31 2.11 -5.62
CA LYS A 87 -0.72 1.21 -4.53
C LYS A 87 -0.20 1.76 -3.20
N LEU A 88 -0.91 1.53 -2.10
CA LEU A 88 -0.37 1.77 -0.76
C LEU A 88 0.46 0.54 -0.37
N VAL A 89 1.77 0.69 -0.30
CA VAL A 89 2.69 -0.42 -0.06
C VAL A 89 3.38 -0.23 1.28
N GLY A 90 3.36 -1.28 2.11
CA GLY A 90 4.29 -1.41 3.22
C GLY A 90 5.55 -2.10 2.73
N ASP A 91 6.66 -1.39 2.74
CA ASP A 91 7.96 -1.85 2.26
C ASP A 91 8.91 -2.02 3.46
N ILE A 92 9.63 -3.15 3.48
CA ILE A 92 10.62 -3.45 4.52
C ILE A 92 11.86 -4.00 3.81
N GLN A 93 12.98 -3.32 3.96
CA GLN A 93 14.22 -3.66 3.27
C GLN A 93 15.40 -3.77 4.24
N GLU A 94 16.28 -4.73 3.96
CA GLU A 94 17.59 -4.79 4.59
C GLU A 94 18.48 -3.65 4.07
N THR A 95 19.18 -3.00 4.98
CA THR A 95 20.12 -1.91 4.73
C THR A 95 21.48 -2.29 5.31
N THR A 96 22.52 -1.50 5.03
CA THR A 96 23.86 -1.74 5.59
C THR A 96 23.92 -1.70 7.12
N SER A 97 22.93 -1.10 7.80
CA SER A 97 22.91 -0.88 9.24
C SER A 97 21.74 -1.54 9.98
N GLY A 98 20.93 -2.36 9.30
CA GLY A 98 19.72 -2.96 9.88
C GLY A 98 18.61 -3.00 8.85
N ILE A 99 17.38 -2.65 9.24
CA ILE A 99 16.22 -2.62 8.33
C ILE A 99 15.60 -1.22 8.26
N ALA A 100 15.04 -0.88 7.11
CA ALA A 100 14.17 0.27 6.91
C ALA A 100 12.75 -0.23 6.65
N ALA A 101 11.76 0.43 7.24
CA ALA A 101 10.35 0.11 7.06
C ALA A 101 9.55 1.39 6.80
N GLU A 102 8.74 1.38 5.76
CA GLU A 102 7.84 2.50 5.43
C GLU A 102 6.51 2.03 4.84
N VAL A 103 5.51 2.89 4.91
CA VAL A 103 4.23 2.74 4.20
C VAL A 103 3.98 3.99 3.38
N SER A 104 3.84 3.87 2.08
CA SER A 104 3.56 5.03 1.24
C SER A 104 2.76 4.67 -0.01
N PRO A 105 2.06 5.64 -0.63
CA PRO A 105 1.59 5.47 -1.99
C PRO A 105 2.80 5.33 -2.92
N THR A 106 2.89 4.21 -3.61
CA THR A 106 4.02 3.81 -4.45
C THR A 106 3.57 3.60 -5.89
N PHE A 107 4.37 4.11 -6.83
CA PHE A 107 4.21 3.78 -8.25
C PHE A 107 4.79 2.39 -8.52
N LEU A 108 3.90 1.42 -8.76
CA LEU A 108 4.30 0.08 -9.18
C LEU A 108 4.19 -0.06 -10.70
N PRO A 109 5.23 -0.57 -11.39
CA PRO A 109 5.12 -0.91 -12.81
C PRO A 109 3.92 -1.82 -13.06
N LYS A 110 3.18 -1.61 -14.15
CA LYS A 110 1.99 -2.43 -14.48
C LYS A 110 2.28 -3.93 -14.60
N ASN A 111 3.53 -4.31 -14.86
CA ASN A 111 3.97 -5.71 -14.93
C ASN A 111 4.46 -6.28 -13.57
N HIS A 112 4.53 -5.47 -12.51
CA HIS A 112 4.91 -5.95 -11.18
C HIS A 112 3.77 -6.81 -10.60
N PRO A 113 4.05 -7.96 -9.93
CA PRO A 113 3.00 -8.84 -9.41
C PRO A 113 1.96 -8.14 -8.52
N LEU A 114 2.43 -7.27 -7.60
CA LEU A 114 1.54 -6.48 -6.73
C LEU A 114 0.61 -5.50 -7.48
N ALA A 115 0.97 -5.07 -8.70
CA ALA A 115 0.12 -4.16 -9.48
C ALA A 115 -1.23 -4.81 -9.86
N SER A 116 -1.26 -6.14 -9.94
CA SER A 116 -2.46 -6.93 -10.29
C SER A 116 -3.40 -7.20 -9.10
N VAL A 117 -2.99 -6.83 -7.87
CA VAL A 117 -3.74 -7.12 -6.65
C VAL A 117 -4.79 -6.02 -6.42
N ASN A 118 -6.04 -6.33 -6.74
CA ASN A 118 -7.12 -5.34 -6.83
C ASN A 118 -8.25 -5.59 -5.83
N GLY A 119 -9.08 -4.56 -5.64
CA GLY A 119 -10.22 -4.59 -4.74
C GLY A 119 -9.80 -4.70 -3.27
N VAL A 120 -10.46 -5.58 -2.51
CA VAL A 120 -10.19 -5.78 -1.08
C VAL A 120 -9.08 -6.79 -0.80
N MET A 121 -8.45 -7.35 -1.85
CA MET A 121 -7.40 -8.35 -1.72
C MET A 121 -6.12 -7.74 -1.13
N ASN A 122 -5.35 -8.57 -0.43
CA ASN A 122 -4.01 -8.24 0.05
C ASN A 122 -3.02 -9.26 -0.54
N ALA A 123 -1.76 -8.86 -0.64
CA ALA A 123 -0.67 -9.73 -1.06
C ALA A 123 0.61 -9.30 -0.35
N VAL A 124 1.55 -10.23 -0.20
CA VAL A 124 2.89 -9.98 0.33
C VAL A 124 3.86 -10.46 -0.72
N PHE A 125 4.71 -9.56 -1.21
CA PHE A 125 5.79 -9.89 -2.13
C PHE A 125 7.08 -9.99 -1.32
N VAL A 126 7.80 -11.09 -1.50
CA VAL A 126 9.05 -11.38 -0.77
C VAL A 126 10.18 -11.56 -1.76
N GLU A 127 11.26 -10.82 -1.54
CA GLU A 127 12.53 -11.02 -2.23
C GLU A 127 13.55 -11.59 -1.25
N SER A 128 14.24 -12.66 -1.64
CA SER A 128 15.27 -13.27 -0.82
C SER A 128 16.35 -13.93 -1.67
N ILE A 129 17.54 -14.08 -1.07
CA ILE A 129 18.67 -14.79 -1.70
C ILE A 129 18.34 -16.27 -1.95
N GLY A 130 17.52 -16.88 -1.10
CA GLY A 130 17.25 -18.32 -1.14
C GLY A 130 16.23 -18.74 -2.21
N ILE A 131 15.10 -18.04 -2.30
CA ILE A 131 14.00 -18.40 -3.22
C ILE A 131 13.83 -17.43 -4.39
N GLY A 132 14.60 -16.34 -4.44
CA GLY A 132 14.37 -15.24 -5.38
C GLY A 132 13.12 -14.48 -4.98
N GLN A 133 12.14 -14.40 -5.88
CA GLN A 133 10.91 -13.65 -5.69
C GLN A 133 9.71 -14.60 -5.48
N SER A 134 8.85 -14.28 -4.51
CA SER A 134 7.61 -15.02 -4.25
C SER A 134 6.48 -14.06 -3.87
N MET A 135 5.25 -14.40 -4.27
CA MET A 135 4.02 -13.71 -3.89
C MET A 135 2.91 -14.72 -3.59
#